data_AF-A0A9P7FKZ3-F1
#
_entry.id   AF-A0A9P7FKZ3-F1
#
_cell.length_a   1.000
_cell.length_b   1.000
_cell.length_c   1.000
_cell.angle_alpha   90.00
_cell.angle_beta   90.00
_cell.angle_gamma   90.00
#
_symmetry.space_group_name_H-M   'P 1'
#
loop_
_entity.id
_entity.type
_entity.pdbx_description
1 polymer ?
#
loop_
_entity_poly.entity_id
_entity_poly.type
_entity_poly.pdbx_seq_one_letter_code
_entity_poly.pdbx_strand_id
1 'polypeptide(L)'
;MLEELANRYRREARSGHSEIPEIVDENIPSHLDGLVRLPSASDRGLWRVLCRHVTNGCREARRKVEHGIEEEAVFLLLQLANSEHEISSAFWRGSERGWIYVEATMNPKLLGLLTLTPGIIFHQPGSPIKYAINIEERVATLKLPNLDADNLKVGDWARIITGRYKDDLGIVAEVGESFKLLVIPRVQP
;
A
#
# COMPACT_ATOMS: atom_id res chain seq x y z
N MET A 1 -29.93 -23.37 -5.94
CA MET A 1 -28.72 -22.95 -5.19
C MET A 1 -28.30 -21.49 -5.45
N LEU A 2 -27.73 -21.13 -6.62
CA LEU A 2 -27.30 -19.73 -6.87
C LEU A 2 -28.47 -18.74 -7.05
N GLU A 3 -29.57 -19.16 -7.70
CA GLU A 3 -30.77 -18.33 -7.85
C GLU A 3 -31.50 -18.09 -6.52
N GLU A 4 -31.48 -19.06 -5.61
CA GLU A 4 -32.09 -18.91 -4.28
C GLU A 4 -31.31 -17.90 -3.43
N LEU A 5 -29.98 -17.87 -3.55
CA LEU A 5 -29.12 -16.90 -2.89
C LEU A 5 -29.40 -15.48 -3.43
N ALA A 6 -29.46 -15.32 -4.75
CA ALA A 6 -29.76 -14.03 -5.39
C ALA A 6 -31.17 -13.52 -5.06
N ASN A 7 -32.14 -14.44 -4.90
CA ASN A 7 -33.51 -14.10 -4.50
C ASN A 7 -33.62 -13.74 -3.01
N ARG A 8 -32.74 -14.26 -2.14
CA ARG A 8 -32.63 -13.84 -0.72
C ARG A 8 -32.12 -12.40 -0.61
N TYR A 9 -31.01 -12.09 -1.26
CA TYR A 9 -30.44 -10.74 -1.25
C TYR A 9 -31.43 -9.67 -1.76
N ARG A 10 -32.23 -10.00 -2.79
CA ARG A 10 -33.28 -9.08 -3.29
C ARG A 10 -34.44 -8.88 -2.32
N ARG A 11 -34.71 -9.81 -1.41
CA ARG A 11 -35.75 -9.68 -0.37
C ARG A 11 -35.24 -8.88 0.82
N GLU A 12 -33.99 -9.09 1.23
CA GLU A 12 -33.33 -8.38 2.32
C GLU A 12 -33.09 -6.90 1.97
N ALA A 13 -32.69 -6.59 0.73
CA ALA A 13 -32.57 -5.22 0.24
C ALA A 13 -33.92 -4.45 0.20
N ARG A 14 -35.07 -5.16 0.24
CA ARG A 14 -36.41 -4.55 0.26
C ARG A 14 -37.00 -4.41 1.66
N SER A 15 -36.46 -5.10 2.68
CA SER A 15 -37.03 -5.06 4.04
C SER A 15 -36.47 -3.94 4.93
N GLY A 16 -35.58 -3.09 4.41
CA GLY A 16 -35.10 -1.90 5.11
C GLY A 16 -34.31 -2.17 6.40
N HIS A 17 -33.93 -3.43 6.68
CA HIS A 17 -33.04 -3.76 7.77
C HIS A 17 -31.60 -3.73 7.26
N SER A 18 -30.98 -2.55 7.35
CA SER A 18 -29.57 -2.35 7.08
C SER A 18 -28.72 -2.86 8.25
N GLU A 19 -28.56 -4.17 8.36
CA GLU A 19 -27.45 -4.73 9.13
C GLU A 19 -26.30 -4.99 8.15
N ILE A 20 -25.35 -4.04 8.10
CA ILE A 20 -24.06 -4.25 7.46
C ILE A 20 -23.38 -5.37 8.26
N PRO A 21 -22.94 -6.48 7.65
CA PRO A 21 -22.19 -7.49 8.37
C PRO A 21 -20.92 -6.83 8.93
N GLU A 22 -20.77 -6.84 10.26
CA GLU A 22 -19.50 -6.47 10.90
C GLU A 22 -18.41 -7.38 10.33
N ILE A 23 -17.51 -6.80 9.53
CA ILE A 23 -16.28 -7.49 9.14
C ILE A 23 -15.37 -7.43 10.36
N VAL A 24 -15.55 -8.37 11.27
CA VAL A 24 -14.66 -8.55 12.42
C VAL A 24 -13.39 -9.22 11.91
N ASP A 25 -12.32 -8.45 11.73
CA ASP A 25 -10.99 -9.01 11.49
C ASP A 25 -10.40 -9.41 12.84
N GLU A 26 -10.37 -10.72 13.12
CA GLU A 26 -9.88 -11.30 14.39
C GLU A 26 -8.42 -10.93 14.74
N ASN A 27 -7.69 -10.29 13.82
CA ASN A 27 -6.32 -9.82 14.05
C ASN A 27 -6.21 -8.37 14.52
N ILE A 28 -7.32 -7.65 14.72
CA ILE A 28 -7.30 -6.29 15.29
C ILE A 28 -7.23 -6.41 16.81
N PRO A 29 -6.17 -5.89 17.49
CA PRO A 29 -6.11 -5.85 18.93
C PRO A 29 -7.37 -5.18 19.52
N SER A 30 -8.00 -5.81 20.51
CA SER A 30 -9.29 -5.35 21.10
C SER A 30 -9.30 -3.91 21.64
N HIS A 31 -8.13 -3.30 21.86
CA HIS A 31 -8.02 -1.89 22.27
C HIS A 31 -8.12 -0.90 21.10
N LEU A 32 -8.01 -1.37 19.85
CA LEU A 32 -8.13 -0.58 18.62
C LEU A 32 -9.52 -0.72 17.96
N ASP A 33 -10.39 -1.57 18.49
CA ASP A 33 -11.75 -1.82 17.98
C ASP A 33 -12.62 -0.55 17.89
N GLY A 34 -12.30 0.49 18.66
CA GLY A 34 -12.95 1.82 18.60
C GLY A 34 -12.23 2.88 17.75
N LEU A 35 -11.03 2.58 17.23
CA LEU A 35 -10.20 3.52 16.44
C LEU A 35 -10.20 3.19 14.94
N VAL A 36 -10.53 1.96 14.57
CA VAL A 36 -10.61 1.56 13.16
C VAL A 36 -11.92 2.06 12.57
N ARG A 37 -11.89 3.26 12.00
CA ARG A 37 -13.00 3.78 11.20
C ARG A 37 -13.03 3.06 9.85
N LEU A 38 -14.05 2.25 9.64
CA LEU A 38 -14.31 1.66 8.33
C LEU A 38 -14.70 2.74 7.31
N PRO A 39 -14.28 2.60 6.05
CA PRO A 39 -14.69 3.51 4.99
C PRO A 39 -16.19 3.40 4.76
N SER A 40 -16.82 4.53 4.44
CA SER A 40 -18.25 4.71 4.25
C SER A 40 -18.56 5.32 2.87
N ALA A 41 -19.80 5.19 2.41
CA ALA A 41 -20.23 5.77 1.14
C ALA A 41 -20.18 7.31 1.12
N SER A 42 -20.17 7.96 2.29
CA SER A 42 -20.00 9.40 2.43
C SER A 42 -18.54 9.87 2.30
N ASP A 43 -17.58 8.97 2.40
CA ASP A 43 -16.16 9.31 2.27
C ASP A 43 -15.79 9.58 0.81
N ARG A 44 -14.75 10.41 0.60
CA ARG A 44 -14.24 10.67 -0.75
C ARG A 44 -13.73 9.38 -1.38
N GLY A 45 -13.70 9.34 -2.71
CA GLY A 45 -13.19 8.20 -3.47
C GLY A 45 -11.71 7.97 -3.20
N LEU A 46 -11.29 6.72 -3.00
CA LEU A 46 -9.87 6.36 -3.03
C LEU A 46 -9.51 5.94 -4.46
N TRP A 47 -8.43 6.49 -5.00
CA TRP A 47 -8.00 6.26 -6.37
C TRP A 47 -6.55 5.83 -6.38
N ARG A 48 -6.21 4.80 -7.17
CA ARG A 48 -4.82 4.56 -7.57
C ARG A 48 -4.54 5.27 -8.89
N VAL A 49 -3.42 5.99 -8.97
CA VAL A 49 -2.96 6.72 -10.15
C VAL A 49 -1.60 6.16 -10.56
N LEU A 50 -1.45 5.81 -11.83
CA LEU A 50 -0.24 5.19 -12.32
C LEU A 50 0.90 6.20 -12.28
N CYS A 51 2.00 5.79 -11.66
CA CYS A 51 3.20 6.57 -11.48
C CYS A 51 4.40 5.81 -12.04
N ARG A 52 5.39 6.54 -12.54
CA ARG A 52 6.60 5.97 -13.11
C ARG A 52 7.43 5.33 -12.01
N HIS A 53 7.63 4.03 -12.14
CA HIS A 53 8.64 3.30 -11.38
C HIS A 53 9.79 2.91 -12.30
N VAL A 54 11.02 3.25 -11.93
CA VAL A 54 12.21 2.82 -12.67
C VAL A 54 12.58 1.43 -12.14
N THR A 55 12.32 0.39 -12.92
CA THR A 55 12.96 -0.92 -12.72
C THR A 55 14.23 -0.93 -13.55
N ASN A 56 15.42 -0.88 -12.93
CA ASN A 56 16.61 -1.17 -13.72
C ASN A 56 16.56 -2.67 -14.04
N GLY A 57 16.68 -3.04 -15.31
CA GLY A 57 16.45 -4.39 -15.84
C GLY A 57 17.39 -5.51 -15.36
N CYS A 58 17.95 -5.42 -14.15
CA CYS A 58 18.78 -6.45 -13.56
C CYS A 58 17.90 -7.43 -12.77
N ARG A 59 17.56 -8.56 -13.40
CA ARG A 59 16.91 -9.73 -12.78
C ARG A 59 17.65 -10.28 -11.53
N GLU A 60 18.87 -9.81 -11.26
CA GLU A 60 19.74 -10.26 -10.15
C GLU A 60 19.97 -9.21 -9.05
N ALA A 61 19.39 -8.00 -9.15
CA ALA A 61 19.58 -6.94 -8.16
C ALA A 61 18.35 -6.74 -7.25
N ARG A 62 17.91 -7.80 -6.55
CA ARG A 62 17.03 -7.62 -5.38
C ARG A 62 17.79 -6.79 -4.34
N ARG A 63 17.37 -5.53 -4.12
CA ARG A 63 17.88 -4.56 -3.12
C ARG A 63 19.11 -3.71 -3.51
N LYS A 64 19.08 -3.03 -4.65
CA LYS A 64 19.31 -1.58 -4.53
C LYS A 64 17.96 -0.98 -4.19
N VAL A 65 17.89 -0.04 -3.25
CA VAL A 65 16.65 0.71 -3.03
C VAL A 65 16.46 1.57 -4.28
N GLU A 66 15.78 0.99 -5.27
CA GLU A 66 15.31 1.71 -6.44
C GLU A 66 14.15 2.57 -5.95
N HIS A 67 14.47 3.82 -5.63
CA HIS A 67 13.46 4.82 -5.37
C HIS A 67 12.85 5.13 -6.73
N GLY A 68 11.60 4.69 -6.95
CA GLY A 68 10.80 5.30 -8.00
C GLY A 68 10.40 6.71 -7.55
N ILE A 69 9.71 7.44 -8.43
CA ILE A 69 9.35 8.85 -8.18
C ILE A 69 8.03 8.98 -7.41
N GLU A 70 7.49 7.88 -6.86
CA GLU A 70 6.17 7.87 -6.22
C GLU A 70 6.15 8.74 -4.96
N GLU A 71 7.22 8.70 -4.16
CA GLU A 71 7.38 9.52 -2.96
C GLU A 71 7.42 11.01 -3.31
N GLU A 72 8.27 11.40 -4.28
CA GLU A 72 8.36 12.78 -4.75
C GLU A 72 7.07 13.25 -5.43
N ALA A 73 6.37 12.36 -6.14
CA ALA A 73 5.09 12.66 -6.75
C ALA A 73 4.02 12.97 -5.69
N VAL A 74 3.91 12.14 -4.64
CA VAL A 74 2.99 12.39 -3.52
C VAL A 74 3.36 13.68 -2.78
N PHE A 75 4.65 13.88 -2.50
CA PHE A 75 5.14 15.07 -1.82
C PHE A 75 4.76 16.33 -2.61
N LEU A 76 5.10 16.40 -3.90
CA LEU A 76 4.80 17.56 -4.74
C LEU A 76 3.30 17.77 -4.95
N LEU A 77 2.53 16.68 -5.12
CA LEU A 77 1.07 16.74 -5.22
C LEU A 77 0.47 17.44 -3.99
N LEU A 78 0.89 17.05 -2.78
CA LEU A 78 0.39 17.65 -1.54
C LEU A 78 0.92 19.06 -1.29
N GLN A 79 2.16 19.38 -1.69
CA GLN A 79 2.72 20.73 -1.57
C GLN A 79 1.99 21.75 -2.47
N LEU A 80 1.56 21.32 -3.66
CA LEU A 80 0.89 22.18 -4.63
C LEU A 80 -0.64 22.18 -4.47
N ALA A 81 -1.19 21.20 -3.75
CA ALA A 81 -2.62 21.10 -3.52
C ALA A 81 -3.17 22.25 -2.65
N ASN A 82 -4.43 22.55 -2.87
CA ASN A 82 -5.24 23.50 -2.10
C ASN A 82 -6.69 22.99 -2.03
N SER A 83 -7.58 23.75 -1.40
CA SER A 83 -8.98 23.33 -1.19
C SER A 83 -9.77 23.06 -2.47
N GLU A 84 -9.43 23.69 -3.61
CA GLU A 84 -10.11 23.43 -4.89
C GLU A 84 -9.84 22.03 -5.44
N HIS A 85 -8.74 21.40 -5.03
CA HIS A 85 -8.36 20.07 -5.49
C HIS A 85 -9.11 18.95 -4.75
N GLU A 86 -9.77 19.27 -3.63
CA GLU A 86 -10.59 18.33 -2.85
C GLU A 86 -9.87 17.00 -2.51
N ILE A 87 -8.56 17.08 -2.27
CA ILE A 87 -7.76 15.97 -1.75
C ILE A 87 -8.00 15.88 -0.24
N SER A 88 -8.36 14.69 0.25
CA SER A 88 -8.38 14.36 1.68
C SER A 88 -7.03 13.84 2.14
N SER A 89 -6.45 12.93 1.36
CA SER A 89 -5.15 12.31 1.64
C SER A 89 -4.48 11.85 0.35
N ALA A 90 -3.15 11.70 0.37
CA ALA A 90 -2.39 11.05 -0.68
C ALA A 90 -1.20 10.30 -0.08
N PHE A 91 -0.87 9.13 -0.63
CA PHE A 91 0.23 8.28 -0.16
C PHE A 91 0.72 7.36 -1.27
N TRP A 92 1.86 6.71 -1.08
CA TRP A 92 2.33 5.60 -1.90
C TRP A 92 2.59 4.39 -1.01
N ARG A 93 2.65 3.19 -1.61
CA ARG A 93 2.93 1.95 -0.88
C ARG A 93 4.28 1.40 -1.31
N GLY A 94 5.23 1.26 -0.38
CA GLY A 94 6.55 0.70 -0.68
C GLY A 94 6.52 -0.72 -1.26
N SER A 95 5.48 -1.49 -0.96
CA SER A 95 5.23 -2.84 -1.47
C SER A 95 4.58 -2.89 -2.86
N GLU A 96 3.82 -1.86 -3.25
CA GLU A 96 3.11 -1.76 -4.52
C GLU A 96 3.67 -0.59 -5.31
N ARG A 97 4.75 -0.87 -6.04
CA ARG A 97 5.46 0.11 -6.86
C ARG A 97 4.67 0.48 -8.12
N GLY A 98 4.92 1.67 -8.65
CA GLY A 98 4.29 2.20 -9.87
C GLY A 98 2.92 2.82 -9.65
N TRP A 99 2.48 3.01 -8.41
CA TRP A 99 1.19 3.62 -8.09
C TRP A 99 1.33 4.62 -6.94
N ILE A 100 0.59 5.72 -7.06
CA ILE A 100 0.24 6.57 -5.92
C ILE A 100 -1.25 6.41 -5.63
N TYR A 101 -1.65 6.68 -4.40
CA TYR A 101 -3.01 6.58 -3.93
C TYR A 101 -3.47 7.97 -3.50
N VAL A 102 -4.64 8.39 -3.96
CA VAL A 102 -5.18 9.72 -3.70
C VAL A 102 -6.64 9.54 -3.28
N GLU A 103 -6.97 10.00 -2.08
CA GLU A 103 -8.34 10.08 -1.60
C GLU A 103 -8.92 11.45 -1.98
N ALA A 104 -9.81 11.49 -2.96
CA ALA A 104 -10.34 12.73 -3.51
C ALA A 104 -11.63 12.51 -4.31
N THR A 105 -12.26 13.62 -4.71
CA THR A 105 -13.40 13.63 -5.64
C THR A 105 -12.99 13.41 -7.10
N MET A 106 -11.68 13.50 -7.41
CA MET A 106 -11.14 13.43 -8.78
C MET A 106 -11.72 14.50 -9.72
N ASN A 107 -11.89 15.72 -9.18
CA ASN A 107 -12.43 16.85 -9.92
C ASN A 107 -11.45 17.39 -11.01
N PRO A 108 -11.90 18.26 -11.94
CA PRO A 108 -11.05 18.78 -13.02
C PRO A 108 -9.79 19.54 -12.55
N LYS A 109 -9.86 20.21 -11.39
CA LYS A 109 -8.71 20.94 -10.82
C LYS A 109 -7.61 19.98 -10.39
N LEU A 110 -8.00 18.90 -9.71
CA LEU A 110 -7.09 17.80 -9.36
C LEU A 110 -6.49 17.12 -10.61
N LEU A 111 -7.27 16.90 -11.66
CA LEU A 111 -6.73 16.37 -12.93
C LEU A 111 -5.67 17.31 -13.55
N GLY A 112 -5.89 18.62 -13.46
CA GLY A 112 -4.90 19.63 -13.85
C GLY A 112 -3.62 19.53 -13.01
N LEU A 113 -3.75 19.41 -11.69
CA LEU A 113 -2.61 19.26 -10.78
C LEU A 113 -1.84 17.96 -11.00
N LEU A 114 -2.54 16.84 -11.23
CA LEU A 114 -1.92 15.56 -11.57
C LEU A 114 -1.10 15.64 -12.87
N THR A 115 -1.50 16.51 -13.81
CA THR A 115 -0.73 16.78 -15.05
C THR A 115 0.61 17.46 -14.78
N LEU A 116 0.70 18.26 -13.71
CA LEU A 116 1.93 18.93 -13.27
C LEU A 116 2.76 18.09 -12.30
N THR A 117 2.19 17.01 -11.77
CA THR A 117 2.84 16.13 -10.80
C THR A 117 3.82 15.22 -11.53
N PRO A 118 5.11 15.19 -11.15
CA PRO A 118 6.10 14.41 -11.87
C PRO A 118 5.81 12.91 -11.76
N GLY A 119 6.19 12.17 -12.80
CA GLY A 119 6.06 10.73 -12.82
C GLY A 119 4.66 10.18 -13.10
N ILE A 120 3.59 10.99 -13.03
CA ILE A 120 2.25 10.53 -13.41
C ILE A 120 2.24 10.09 -14.88
N ILE A 121 1.59 8.96 -15.16
CA ILE A 121 1.45 8.39 -16.50
C ILE A 121 0.04 8.63 -17.02
N PHE A 122 -0.06 8.95 -18.30
CA PHE A 122 -1.30 9.37 -18.96
C PHE A 122 -1.61 8.47 -20.16
N HIS A 123 -2.89 8.21 -20.41
CA HIS A 123 -3.33 7.63 -21.69
C HIS A 123 -3.20 8.67 -22.82
N GLN A 124 -3.60 9.90 -22.52
CA GLN A 124 -3.60 11.08 -23.39
C GLN A 124 -3.37 12.34 -22.54
N PRO A 125 -2.95 13.47 -23.11
CA PRO A 125 -2.72 14.70 -22.35
C PRO A 125 -3.92 15.06 -21.46
N GLY A 126 -3.66 15.27 -20.16
CA GLY A 126 -4.69 15.60 -19.16
C GLY A 126 -5.55 14.43 -18.67
N SER A 127 -5.33 13.20 -19.16
CA SER A 127 -6.05 12.00 -18.73
C SER A 127 -5.10 10.99 -18.06
N PRO A 128 -4.85 11.15 -16.74
CA PRO A 128 -3.98 10.22 -16.00
C PRO A 128 -4.63 8.83 -15.95
N ILE A 129 -3.80 7.79 -16.06
CA ILE A 129 -4.24 6.41 -15.89
C ILE A 129 -4.57 6.21 -14.42
N LYS A 130 -5.86 5.98 -14.12
CA LYS A 130 -6.36 5.88 -12.75
C LYS A 130 -7.48 4.85 -12.62
N TYR A 131 -7.58 4.25 -11.45
CA TYR A 131 -8.64 3.31 -11.11
C TYR A 131 -9.20 3.66 -9.73
N ALA A 132 -10.52 3.69 -9.61
CA ALA A 132 -11.17 3.78 -8.32
C ALA A 132 -10.95 2.47 -7.53
N ILE A 133 -10.71 2.60 -6.22
CA ILE A 133 -10.61 1.48 -5.29
C ILE A 133 -11.98 1.29 -4.66
N ASN A 134 -12.50 0.06 -4.76
CA ASN A 134 -13.77 -0.33 -4.18
C ASN A 134 -13.74 -0.16 -2.67
N ILE A 135 -14.88 0.19 -2.07
CA ILE A 135 -14.96 0.50 -0.64
C ILE A 135 -14.48 -0.67 0.24
N GLU A 136 -14.75 -1.91 -0.21
CA GLU A 136 -14.36 -3.16 0.43
C GLU A 136 -12.83 -3.37 0.42
N GLU A 137 -12.13 -2.80 -0.57
CA GLU A 137 -10.69 -2.95 -0.78
C GLU A 137 -9.86 -1.84 -0.11
N ARG A 138 -10.50 -0.74 0.33
CA ARG A 138 -9.80 0.42 0.89
C ARG A 138 -9.02 0.07 2.15
N VAL A 139 -9.61 -0.71 3.06
CA VAL A 139 -8.92 -1.13 4.30
C VAL A 139 -7.69 -1.97 3.96
N ALA A 140 -7.83 -2.93 3.05
CA ALA A 140 -6.71 -3.76 2.60
C ALA A 140 -5.60 -2.94 1.92
N THR A 141 -5.95 -1.84 1.26
CA THR A 141 -4.98 -0.90 0.66
C THR A 141 -4.11 -0.22 1.72
N LEU A 142 -4.64 0.02 2.91
CA LEU A 142 -3.91 0.63 4.02
C LEU A 142 -3.14 -0.39 4.86
N LYS A 143 -3.42 -1.69 4.73
CA LYS A 143 -2.66 -2.73 5.41
C LYS A 143 -1.22 -2.75 4.88
N LEU A 144 -0.25 -2.60 5.77
CA LEU A 144 1.15 -2.80 5.44
C LEU A 144 1.37 -4.31 5.22
N PRO A 145 1.85 -4.76 4.04
CA PRO A 145 2.13 -6.17 3.84
C PRO A 145 3.24 -6.58 4.80
N ASN A 146 2.89 -7.49 5.72
CA ASN A 146 3.74 -8.10 6.73
C ASN A 146 4.91 -7.22 7.20
N LEU A 147 4.64 -6.47 8.26
CA LEU A 147 5.65 -5.89 9.17
C LEU A 147 6.62 -6.93 9.76
N ASP A 148 6.54 -8.21 9.37
CA ASP A 148 7.44 -9.28 9.77
C ASP A 148 8.90 -9.00 9.35
N ALA A 149 9.12 -8.22 8.29
CA ALA A 149 10.47 -7.84 7.87
C ALA A 149 11.17 -6.87 8.86
N ASP A 150 10.39 -6.06 9.58
CA ASP A 150 10.89 -5.13 10.60
C ASP A 150 10.87 -5.74 12.01
N ASN A 151 10.21 -6.91 12.18
CA ASN A 151 10.06 -7.63 13.44
C ASN A 151 10.87 -8.93 13.49
N LEU A 152 12.09 -8.96 12.94
CA LEU A 152 13.00 -10.08 13.15
C LEU A 152 13.20 -10.28 14.67
N LYS A 153 12.96 -11.50 15.14
CA LYS A 153 13.14 -11.89 16.54
C LYS A 153 14.42 -12.68 16.71
N VAL A 154 14.94 -12.72 17.93
CA VAL A 154 16.02 -13.65 18.28
C VAL A 154 15.56 -15.09 18.00
N GLY A 155 16.36 -15.83 17.25
CA GLY A 155 16.07 -17.17 16.77
C GLY A 155 15.55 -17.24 15.33
N ASP A 156 15.16 -16.12 14.73
CA ASP A 156 14.68 -16.11 13.35
C ASP A 156 15.82 -16.32 12.35
N TRP A 157 15.47 -16.90 11.21
CA TRP A 157 16.38 -17.04 10.07
C TRP A 157 16.36 -15.78 9.21
N ALA A 158 17.52 -15.22 8.94
CA ALA A 158 17.69 -14.06 8.08
C ALA A 158 18.67 -14.37 6.94
N ARG A 159 18.42 -13.79 5.77
CA ARG A 159 19.36 -13.83 4.64
C ARG A 159 20.19 -12.56 4.59
N ILE A 160 21.50 -12.73 4.51
CA ILE A 160 22.45 -11.62 4.42
C ILE A 160 22.49 -11.13 2.97
N ILE A 161 22.35 -9.82 2.76
CA ILE A 161 22.22 -9.24 1.42
C ILE A 161 23.49 -8.55 0.92
N THR A 162 24.45 -8.28 1.80
CA THR A 162 25.66 -7.50 1.51
C THR A 162 26.87 -8.05 2.25
N GLY A 163 28.08 -7.67 1.81
CA GLY A 163 29.34 -8.05 2.47
C GLY A 163 29.83 -9.46 2.15
N ARG A 164 30.81 -9.95 2.93
CA ARG A 164 31.49 -11.25 2.71
C ARG A 164 30.56 -12.46 2.81
N TYR A 165 29.53 -12.35 3.65
CA TYR A 165 28.52 -13.39 3.88
C TYR A 165 27.27 -13.17 3.03
N LYS A 166 27.35 -12.36 1.95
CA LYS A 166 26.22 -12.15 1.05
C LYS A 166 25.67 -13.50 0.56
N ASP A 167 24.34 -13.57 0.55
CA ASP A 167 23.50 -14.72 0.21
C ASP A 167 23.51 -15.88 1.21
N ASP A 168 24.28 -15.80 2.31
CA ASP A 168 24.21 -16.77 3.40
C ASP A 168 22.96 -16.60 4.25
N LEU A 169 22.53 -17.72 4.85
CA LEU A 169 21.57 -17.74 5.94
C LEU A 169 22.30 -17.60 7.28
N GLY A 170 21.76 -16.76 8.15
CA GLY A 170 22.18 -16.65 9.55
C GLY A 170 20.98 -16.70 10.48
N ILE A 171 21.26 -16.99 11.76
CA ILE A 171 20.25 -16.94 12.83
C ILE A 171 20.41 -15.63 13.58
N VAL A 172 19.32 -14.90 13.79
CA VAL A 172 19.30 -13.68 14.59
C VAL A 172 19.61 -14.01 16.04
N ALA A 173 20.74 -13.52 16.55
CA ALA A 173 21.15 -13.71 17.95
C ALA A 173 20.75 -12.53 18.83
N GLU A 174 20.69 -11.32 18.28
CA GLU A 174 20.36 -10.11 19.01
C GLU A 174 19.67 -9.11 18.09
N VAL A 175 18.68 -8.41 18.65
CA VAL A 175 17.89 -7.36 18.00
C VAL A 175 18.06 -6.08 18.82
N GLY A 176 18.60 -5.04 18.21
CA GLY A 176 18.79 -3.70 18.80
C GLY A 176 18.79 -2.64 17.69
N GLU A 177 19.62 -1.60 17.81
CA GLU A 177 19.83 -0.65 16.68
C GLU A 177 20.41 -1.34 15.43
N SER A 178 21.03 -2.51 15.62
CA SER A 178 21.48 -3.40 14.55
C SER A 178 21.18 -4.85 14.91
N PHE A 179 21.14 -5.72 13.90
CA PHE A 179 20.96 -7.16 14.09
C PHE A 179 22.33 -7.86 14.19
N LYS A 180 22.50 -8.72 15.18
CA LYS A 180 23.63 -9.66 15.22
C LYS A 180 23.19 -11.02 14.69
N LEU A 181 23.96 -11.58 13.76
CA LEU A 181 23.67 -12.85 13.12
C LEU A 181 24.74 -13.88 13.47
N LEU A 182 24.32 -15.10 13.80
CA LEU A 182 25.17 -16.28 13.82
C LEU A 182 25.28 -16.84 12.41
N VAL A 183 26.50 -16.94 11.89
CA VAL A 183 26.81 -17.40 10.54
C VAL A 183 27.91 -18.46 10.57
N ILE A 184 27.99 -19.29 9.53
CA ILE A 184 29.10 -20.23 9.36
C ILE A 184 30.30 -19.47 8.77
N PRO A 185 31.47 -19.43 9.45
CA PRO A 185 32.62 -18.69 8.95
C PRO A 185 33.17 -19.23 7.63
N ARG A 186 33.51 -18.33 6.69
CA ARG A 186 34.18 -18.65 5.43
C ARG A 186 35.68 -18.38 5.54
N VAL A 187 36.41 -19.23 6.26
CA VAL A 187 37.88 -19.14 6.36
C VAL A 187 38.54 -19.88 5.19
N GLN A 188 39.48 -19.22 4.51
CA GLN A 188 40.40 -19.90 3.59
C GLN A 188 41.61 -20.36 4.42
N PRO A 189 42.12 -21.58 4.18
CA PRO A 189 43.33 -22.08 4.82
C PRO A 189 44.58 -21.29 4.38
#